data_AF-A0A925XAN5-F1
#
_entry.id   AF-A0A925XAN5-F1
#
_cell.length_a   1.000
_cell.length_b   1.000
_cell.length_c   1.000
_cell.angle_alpha   90.00
_cell.angle_beta   90.00
_cell.angle_gamma   90.00
#
_symmetry.space_group_name_H-M   'P 1'
#
loop_
_entity.id
_entity.type
_entity.pdbx_description
1 polymer ?
#
loop_
_entity_poly.entity_id
_entity_poly.type
_entity_poly.pdbx_seq_one_letter_code
_entity_poly.pdbx_strand_id
1 'polypeptide(L)'
;MHTMGKVGVWLVVVAALAASVLTSKLIQVRDSWTKKDVTTRDQYRALVPKIDELQDQFRALEGDRFRALNLWGNSSAPVQTTVQAQGALVVSMGTDSGITEKKVIYGFEVLPDSSVVYRGDFTVATANNVQAQLLPNWKVRADDVATWKDGMWRWRNQLPSAYQQNFDKQLLLLGATEDALNDRRQSVDVQTRLLAQSQEQLKLREAELVGGEQLSKDAAVDVEFREGLVAGVEQVEETRNQVLTKVDGLR
;
A
#
# COMPACT_ATOMS: atom_id res chain seq x y z
N MET A 1 -79.76 50.55 -66.72
CA MET A 1 -78.48 50.13 -66.09
C MET A 1 -77.41 50.02 -67.16
N HIS A 2 -76.40 50.89 -67.15
CA HIS A 2 -75.31 50.86 -68.13
C HIS A 2 -74.53 49.54 -68.05
N THR A 3 -74.18 48.98 -69.20
CA THR A 3 -73.34 47.78 -69.35
C THR A 3 -72.02 47.89 -68.56
N MET A 4 -71.41 49.08 -68.53
CA MET A 4 -70.26 49.41 -67.68
C MET A 4 -70.48 49.17 -66.18
N GLY A 5 -71.67 49.48 -65.65
CA GLY A 5 -71.99 49.28 -64.23
C GLY A 5 -72.09 47.80 -63.85
N LYS A 6 -72.61 46.95 -64.75
CA LYS A 6 -72.69 45.50 -64.53
C LYS A 6 -71.29 44.84 -64.53
N VAL A 7 -70.41 45.30 -65.41
CA VAL A 7 -69.00 44.84 -65.46
C VAL A 7 -68.25 45.27 -64.20
N GLY A 8 -68.44 46.52 -63.74
CA GLY A 8 -67.86 47.01 -62.50
C GLY A 8 -68.30 46.22 -61.26
N VAL A 9 -69.59 45.90 -61.14
CA VAL A 9 -70.10 45.07 -60.04
C VAL A 9 -69.48 43.66 -60.05
N TRP A 10 -69.36 43.02 -61.22
CA TRP A 10 -68.69 41.72 -61.33
C TRP A 10 -67.22 41.77 -60.93
N LEU A 11 -66.49 42.82 -61.32
CA LEU A 11 -65.09 43.01 -60.92
C LEU A 11 -64.94 43.17 -59.40
N VAL A 12 -65.83 43.93 -58.77
CA VAL A 12 -65.85 44.09 -57.30
C VAL A 12 -66.14 42.76 -56.60
N VAL A 13 -67.07 41.96 -57.14
CA VAL A 13 -67.38 40.63 -56.58
C VAL A 13 -66.18 39.67 -56.70
N VAL A 14 -65.50 39.63 -57.85
CA VAL A 14 -64.30 38.81 -58.03
C VAL A 14 -63.15 39.29 -57.12
N ALA A 15 -62.96 40.60 -57.00
CA ALA A 15 -61.96 41.17 -56.10
C ALA A 15 -62.26 40.85 -54.62
N ALA A 16 -63.53 40.89 -54.20
CA ALA A 16 -63.94 40.54 -52.84
C ALA A 16 -63.73 39.04 -52.54
N LEU A 17 -63.98 38.16 -53.50
CA LEU A 17 -63.69 36.72 -53.39
C LEU A 17 -62.18 36.45 -53.31
N ALA A 18 -61.39 37.09 -54.18
CA ALA A 18 -59.93 36.97 -54.15
C ALA A 18 -59.34 37.52 -52.84
N ALA A 19 -59.82 38.65 -52.34
CA ALA A 19 -59.43 39.21 -51.06
C ALA A 19 -59.75 38.25 -49.91
N SER A 20 -60.94 37.65 -49.89
CA SER A 20 -61.34 36.68 -48.86
C SER A 20 -60.42 35.44 -48.83
N VAL A 21 -60.05 34.92 -50.01
CA VAL A 21 -59.10 33.78 -50.13
C VAL A 21 -57.69 34.17 -49.67
N LEU A 22 -57.21 35.36 -50.05
CA LEU A 22 -55.91 35.87 -49.64
C LEU A 22 -55.85 36.13 -48.12
N THR A 23 -56.90 36.71 -47.54
CA THR A 23 -57.01 36.91 -46.09
C THR A 23 -57.05 35.58 -45.34
N SER A 24 -57.77 34.56 -45.86
CA SER A 24 -57.79 33.22 -45.28
C SER A 24 -56.39 32.56 -45.30
N LYS A 25 -55.66 32.64 -46.42
CA LYS A 25 -54.27 32.16 -46.50
C LYS A 25 -53.33 32.93 -45.57
N LEU A 26 -53.51 34.25 -45.45
CA LEU A 26 -52.71 35.08 -44.55
C LEU A 26 -52.94 34.69 -43.08
N ILE A 27 -54.18 34.41 -42.69
CA ILE A 27 -54.51 33.90 -41.35
C ILE A 27 -53.85 32.54 -41.12
N GLN A 28 -53.94 31.60 -42.07
CA GLN A 28 -53.29 30.28 -41.94
C GLN A 28 -51.77 30.40 -41.78
N VAL A 29 -51.12 31.26 -42.56
CA VAL A 29 -49.68 31.50 -42.45
C VAL A 29 -49.35 32.10 -41.08
N ARG A 30 -50.08 33.13 -40.65
CA ARG A 30 -49.90 33.77 -39.33
C ARG A 30 -50.07 32.76 -38.19
N ASP A 31 -51.09 31.92 -38.25
CA ASP A 31 -51.35 30.92 -37.22
C ASP A 31 -50.25 29.84 -37.22
N SER A 32 -49.69 29.49 -38.39
CA SER A 32 -48.53 28.59 -38.48
C SER A 32 -47.27 29.18 -37.84
N TRP A 33 -47.00 30.47 -38.04
CA TRP A 33 -45.87 31.17 -37.43
C TRP A 33 -46.07 31.32 -35.92
N THR A 34 -47.29 31.65 -35.49
CA THR A 34 -47.65 31.74 -34.08
C THR A 34 -47.48 30.38 -33.39
N LYS A 35 -47.95 29.29 -34.03
CA LYS A 35 -47.77 27.93 -33.51
C LYS A 35 -46.29 27.56 -33.39
N LYS A 36 -45.48 27.87 -34.41
CA LYS A 36 -44.02 27.65 -34.37
C LYS A 36 -43.36 28.42 -33.23
N ASP A 37 -43.66 29.72 -33.08
CA ASP A 37 -43.11 30.56 -32.02
C ASP A 37 -43.48 30.02 -30.63
N VAL A 38 -44.73 29.62 -30.41
CA VAL A 38 -45.17 29.01 -29.16
C VAL A 38 -44.41 27.71 -28.88
N THR A 39 -44.33 26.79 -29.86
CA THR A 39 -43.59 25.53 -29.65
C THR A 39 -42.09 25.76 -29.39
N THR A 40 -41.46 26.72 -30.06
CA THR A 40 -40.05 27.05 -29.82
C THR A 40 -39.86 27.66 -28.43
N ARG A 41 -40.77 28.53 -27.99
CA ARG A 41 -40.75 29.07 -26.63
C ARG A 41 -40.96 27.99 -25.57
N ASP A 42 -41.87 27.06 -25.79
CA ASP A 42 -42.12 25.96 -24.86
C ASP A 42 -40.93 24.99 -24.81
N GLN A 43 -40.33 24.67 -25.96
CA GLN A 43 -39.08 23.90 -26.02
C GLN A 43 -37.95 24.61 -25.28
N TYR A 44 -37.79 25.92 -25.50
CA TYR A 44 -36.77 26.71 -24.80
C TYR A 44 -37.02 26.69 -23.28
N ARG A 45 -38.26 26.96 -22.84
CA ARG A 45 -38.64 26.90 -21.42
C ARG A 45 -38.42 25.53 -20.80
N ALA A 46 -38.61 24.45 -21.55
CA ALA A 46 -38.36 23.08 -21.10
C ALA A 46 -36.86 22.73 -21.06
N LEU A 47 -36.02 23.40 -21.86
CA LEU A 47 -34.57 23.21 -21.89
C LEU A 47 -33.84 24.01 -20.79
N VAL A 48 -34.33 25.19 -20.43
CA VAL A 48 -33.76 26.02 -19.35
C VAL A 48 -33.48 25.23 -18.07
N PRO A 49 -34.43 24.50 -17.45
CA PRO A 49 -34.16 23.76 -16.23
C PRO A 49 -33.15 22.63 -16.42
N LYS A 50 -33.08 22.03 -17.63
CA LYS A 50 -32.07 21.00 -17.94
C LYS A 50 -30.67 21.57 -18.04
N ILE A 51 -30.54 22.80 -18.55
CA ILE A 51 -29.25 23.50 -18.60
C ILE A 51 -28.78 23.79 -17.18
N ASP A 52 -29.67 24.29 -16.31
CA ASP A 52 -29.33 24.56 -14.92
C ASP A 52 -28.93 23.28 -14.18
N GLU A 53 -29.68 22.19 -14.36
CA GLU A 53 -29.34 20.88 -13.78
C GLU A 53 -27.98 20.37 -14.27
N LEU A 54 -27.72 20.45 -15.58
CA LEU A 54 -26.43 20.04 -16.15
C LEU A 54 -25.27 20.92 -15.66
N GLN A 55 -25.49 22.23 -15.46
CA GLN A 55 -24.49 23.12 -14.88
C GLN A 55 -24.19 22.77 -13.43
N ASP A 56 -25.20 22.44 -12.63
CA ASP A 56 -25.02 22.01 -11.24
C ASP A 56 -24.33 20.65 -11.17
N GLN A 57 -24.69 19.70 -12.03
CA GLN A 57 -23.98 18.42 -12.16
C GLN A 57 -22.53 18.62 -12.57
N PHE A 58 -22.27 19.52 -13.52
CA PHE A 58 -20.90 19.84 -13.96
C PHE A 58 -20.09 20.46 -12.82
N ARG A 59 -20.65 21.41 -12.07
CA ARG A 59 -19.99 22.01 -10.89
C ARG A 59 -19.73 20.99 -9.79
N ALA A 60 -20.68 20.08 -9.54
CA ALA A 60 -20.51 19.02 -8.56
C ALA A 60 -19.37 18.07 -8.97
N LEU A 61 -19.36 17.62 -10.23
CA LEU A 61 -18.30 16.78 -10.78
C LEU A 61 -16.95 17.47 -10.81
N GLU A 62 -16.92 18.78 -11.11
CA GLU A 62 -15.70 19.58 -11.06
C GLU A 62 -15.17 19.71 -9.63
N GLY A 63 -16.07 19.90 -8.65
CA GLY A 63 -15.73 19.88 -7.23
C GLY A 63 -15.19 18.53 -6.77
N ASP A 64 -15.80 17.43 -7.20
CA ASP A 64 -15.33 16.07 -6.90
C ASP A 64 -13.98 15.78 -7.56
N ARG A 65 -13.81 16.18 -8.82
CA ARG A 65 -12.53 16.09 -9.54
C ARG A 65 -11.46 16.91 -8.83
N PHE A 66 -11.77 18.13 -8.41
CA PHE A 66 -10.83 18.99 -7.68
C PHE A 66 -10.44 18.37 -6.33
N ARG A 67 -11.39 17.83 -5.57
CA ARG A 67 -11.11 17.10 -4.32
C ARG A 67 -10.23 15.88 -4.57
N ALA A 68 -10.54 15.09 -5.59
CA ALA A 68 -9.76 13.90 -5.93
C ALA A 68 -8.32 14.26 -6.36
N LEU A 69 -8.16 15.28 -7.22
CA LEU A 69 -6.86 15.73 -7.73
C LEU A 69 -6.03 16.46 -6.67
N ASN A 70 -6.62 17.28 -5.81
CA ASN A 70 -5.84 18.00 -4.80
C ASN A 70 -5.37 17.11 -3.65
N LEU A 71 -6.12 16.06 -3.32
CA LEU A 71 -5.72 15.15 -2.25
C LEU A 71 -4.64 14.16 -2.72
N TRP A 72 -4.74 13.69 -3.96
CA TRP A 72 -3.90 12.60 -4.47
C TRP A 72 -2.97 13.01 -5.63
N GLY A 73 -2.95 14.29 -5.98
CA GLY A 73 -2.25 14.83 -7.13
C GLY A 73 -2.80 14.32 -8.47
N ASN A 74 -2.03 14.58 -9.53
CA ASN A 74 -2.26 13.93 -10.82
C ASN A 74 -1.94 12.43 -10.71
N SER A 75 -2.92 11.59 -11.04
CA SER A 75 -2.71 10.16 -11.23
C SER A 75 -2.24 9.88 -12.65
N SER A 76 -1.16 9.12 -12.81
CA SER A 76 -0.86 8.54 -14.12
C SER A 76 -1.89 7.46 -14.45
N ALA A 77 -2.09 7.18 -15.74
CA ALA A 77 -2.69 5.92 -16.16
C ALA A 77 -1.85 4.74 -15.60
N PRO A 78 -2.41 3.53 -15.46
CA PRO A 78 -1.62 2.36 -15.11
C PRO A 78 -0.49 2.18 -16.13
N VAL A 79 0.74 2.11 -15.64
CA VAL A 79 1.96 2.01 -16.44
C VAL A 79 2.66 0.71 -16.11
N GLN A 80 3.26 0.12 -17.13
CA GLN A 80 4.03 -1.11 -16.95
C GLN A 80 5.21 -0.83 -16.02
N THR A 81 5.33 -1.68 -15.00
CA THR A 81 6.37 -1.64 -13.98
C THR A 81 7.02 -3.01 -13.88
N THR A 82 8.34 -3.03 -13.88
CA THR A 82 9.15 -4.23 -13.69
C THR A 82 9.89 -4.13 -12.37
N VAL A 83 9.74 -5.16 -11.55
CA VAL A 83 10.39 -5.31 -10.25
C VAL A 83 11.77 -5.92 -10.47
N GLN A 84 12.81 -5.22 -10.02
CA GLN A 84 14.18 -5.71 -10.02
C GLN A 84 14.56 -6.25 -8.65
N ALA A 85 15.72 -6.92 -8.59
CA ALA A 85 16.29 -7.36 -7.34
C ALA A 85 16.51 -6.17 -6.37
N GLN A 86 16.48 -6.47 -5.07
CA GLN A 86 16.63 -5.48 -3.99
C GLN A 86 15.56 -4.38 -3.95
N GLY A 87 14.43 -4.55 -4.65
CA GLY A 87 13.29 -3.64 -4.60
C GLY A 87 13.43 -2.39 -5.47
N ALA A 88 14.44 -2.34 -6.35
CA ALA A 88 14.48 -1.35 -7.41
C ALA A 88 13.36 -1.62 -8.43
N LEU A 89 12.74 -0.56 -8.96
CA LEU A 89 11.67 -0.67 -9.95
C LEU A 89 12.05 0.06 -11.23
N VAL A 90 11.66 -0.49 -12.37
CA VAL A 90 11.72 0.20 -13.67
C VAL A 90 10.31 0.45 -14.14
N VAL A 91 9.98 1.70 -14.42
CA VAL A 91 8.66 2.11 -14.87
C VAL A 91 8.72 2.67 -16.27
N SER A 92 7.74 2.33 -17.10
CA SER A 92 7.55 2.88 -18.45
C SER A 92 6.95 4.29 -18.41
N MET A 93 7.47 5.14 -17.54
CA MET A 93 7.11 6.55 -17.37
C MET A 93 8.40 7.34 -17.17
N GLY A 94 8.57 8.44 -17.89
CA GLY A 94 9.81 9.21 -17.91
C GLY A 94 9.62 10.72 -17.78
N THR A 95 10.59 11.51 -18.23
CA THR A 95 10.56 12.97 -18.18
C THR A 95 9.40 13.57 -18.99
N ASP A 96 8.97 12.91 -20.08
CA ASP A 96 7.80 13.31 -20.88
C ASP A 96 6.50 13.30 -20.06
N SER A 97 6.46 12.51 -18.98
CA SER A 97 5.33 12.41 -18.05
C SER A 97 5.49 13.32 -16.81
N GLY A 98 6.49 14.20 -16.79
CA GLY A 98 6.76 15.10 -15.67
C GLY A 98 7.41 14.42 -14.45
N ILE A 99 8.07 13.28 -14.66
CA ILE A 99 8.99 12.71 -13.68
C ILE A 99 10.32 13.47 -13.76
N THR A 100 10.84 13.86 -12.60
CA THR A 100 12.19 14.41 -12.47
C THR A 100 13.02 13.54 -11.53
N GLU A 101 14.33 13.53 -11.71
CA GLU A 101 15.24 12.86 -10.78
C GLU A 101 15.06 13.40 -9.36
N LYS A 102 15.30 12.54 -8.37
CA LYS A 102 15.12 12.80 -6.93
C LYS A 102 13.70 13.14 -6.49
N LYS A 103 12.71 13.07 -7.38
CA LYS A 103 11.30 13.22 -7.03
C LYS A 103 10.83 11.95 -6.32
N VAL A 104 10.05 12.11 -5.26
CA VAL A 104 9.36 11.01 -4.61
C VAL A 104 8.01 10.79 -5.29
N ILE A 105 7.73 9.54 -5.63
CA ILE A 105 6.46 9.11 -6.22
C ILE A 105 5.93 7.87 -5.49
N TYR A 106 4.62 7.75 -5.43
CA TYR A 106 3.92 6.72 -4.64
C TYR A 106 3.40 5.62 -5.57
N GLY A 107 3.79 4.38 -5.28
CA GLY A 107 3.50 3.21 -6.09
C GLY A 107 2.27 2.43 -5.61
N PHE A 108 1.35 2.18 -6.53
CA PHE A 108 0.14 1.41 -6.29
C PHE A 108 0.03 0.27 -7.31
N GLU A 109 0.23 -0.97 -6.85
CA GLU A 109 0.09 -2.15 -7.69
C GLU A 109 -1.39 -2.41 -7.99
N VAL A 110 -1.72 -2.66 -9.25
CA VAL A 110 -3.07 -3.10 -9.65
C VAL A 110 -3.08 -4.62 -9.75
N LEU A 111 -3.86 -5.25 -8.88
CA LEU A 111 -4.02 -6.70 -8.86
C LEU A 111 -4.97 -7.18 -9.98
N PRO A 112 -4.97 -8.48 -10.33
CA PRO A 112 -5.83 -9.03 -11.38
C PRO A 112 -7.34 -8.82 -11.16
N ASP A 113 -7.76 -8.66 -9.90
CA ASP A 113 -9.12 -8.35 -9.49
C ASP A 113 -9.47 -6.85 -9.60
N SER A 114 -8.58 -6.04 -10.18
CA SER A 114 -8.65 -4.58 -10.25
C SER A 114 -8.57 -3.86 -8.90
N SER A 115 -8.30 -4.59 -7.81
CA SER A 115 -7.98 -3.96 -6.53
C SER A 115 -6.58 -3.33 -6.60
N VAL A 116 -6.34 -2.38 -5.71
CA VAL A 116 -5.12 -1.57 -5.73
C VAL A 116 -4.44 -1.68 -4.37
N VAL A 117 -3.17 -2.11 -4.37
CA VAL A 117 -2.36 -2.27 -3.17
C VAL A 117 -1.26 -1.23 -3.18
N TYR A 118 -1.17 -0.45 -2.10
CA TYR A 118 -0.07 0.49 -1.90
C TYR A 118 1.22 -0.28 -1.57
N ARG A 119 2.29 0.01 -2.31
CA ARG A 119 3.60 -0.64 -2.13
C ARG A 119 4.64 0.24 -1.48
N GLY A 120 4.51 1.57 -1.58
CA GLY A 120 5.36 2.53 -0.86
C GLY A 120 5.77 3.76 -1.69
N ASP A 121 6.71 4.54 -1.14
CA ASP A 121 7.25 5.80 -1.67
C ASP A 121 8.65 5.66 -2.29
N PHE A 122 8.72 5.77 -3.61
CA PHE A 122 9.96 5.54 -4.35
C PHE A 122 10.56 6.86 -4.81
N THR A 123 11.86 7.00 -4.64
CA THR A 123 12.64 8.11 -5.19
C THR A 123 13.13 7.77 -6.58
N VAL A 124 12.94 8.68 -7.53
CA VAL A 124 13.43 8.53 -8.89
C VAL A 124 14.95 8.66 -8.88
N ALA A 125 15.66 7.56 -9.16
CA ALA A 125 17.11 7.53 -9.22
C ALA A 125 17.63 8.06 -10.54
N THR A 126 17.06 7.58 -11.66
CA THR A 126 17.38 8.03 -13.01
C THR A 126 16.10 8.14 -13.82
N ALA A 127 15.99 9.15 -14.68
CA ALA A 127 14.84 9.35 -15.55
C ALA A 127 15.29 9.63 -16.98
N ASN A 128 14.82 8.80 -17.92
CA ASN A 128 14.91 9.03 -19.36
C ASN A 128 13.55 9.56 -19.86
N ASN A 129 13.44 9.86 -21.17
CA ASN A 129 12.19 10.38 -21.75
C ASN A 129 10.99 9.44 -21.54
N VAL A 130 11.20 8.13 -21.70
CA VAL A 130 10.12 7.12 -21.70
C VAL A 130 10.11 6.23 -20.46
N GLN A 131 11.21 6.16 -19.72
CA GLN A 131 11.37 5.23 -18.58
C GLN A 131 12.11 5.88 -17.42
N ALA A 132 11.82 5.43 -16.20
CA ALA A 132 12.53 5.86 -15.00
C ALA A 132 12.87 4.65 -14.13
N GLN A 133 14.02 4.73 -13.46
CA GLN A 133 14.40 3.80 -12.42
C GLN A 133 14.07 4.41 -11.06
N LEU A 134 13.38 3.65 -10.24
CA LEU A 134 12.91 4.06 -8.93
C LEU A 134 13.59 3.21 -7.87
N LEU A 135 14.00 3.87 -6.79
CA LEU A 135 14.56 3.24 -5.61
C LEU A 135 13.64 3.49 -4.42
N PRO A 136 13.39 2.47 -3.57
CA PRO A 136 12.59 2.63 -2.38
C PRO A 136 13.29 3.60 -1.41
N ASN A 137 12.52 4.48 -0.77
CA ASN A 137 13.05 5.40 0.24
C ASN A 137 13.19 4.76 1.63
N TRP A 138 12.73 3.52 1.78
CA TRP A 138 12.80 2.74 3.01
C TRP A 138 13.63 1.46 2.79
N LYS A 139 14.02 0.83 3.90
CA LYS A 139 14.72 -0.45 3.87
C LYS A 139 13.73 -1.55 3.48
N VAL A 140 13.77 -1.98 2.22
CA VAL A 140 12.93 -3.07 1.71
C VAL A 140 13.45 -4.43 2.18
N ARG A 141 12.55 -5.32 2.60
CA ARG A 141 12.89 -6.69 2.97
C ARG A 141 12.76 -7.64 1.78
N ALA A 142 13.47 -8.75 1.84
CA ALA A 142 13.35 -9.80 0.83
C ALA A 142 11.90 -10.32 0.71
N ASP A 143 11.20 -10.46 1.84
CA ASP A 143 9.81 -10.90 1.89
C ASP A 143 8.85 -9.89 1.23
N ASP A 144 9.14 -8.59 1.33
CA ASP A 144 8.32 -7.56 0.71
C ASP A 144 8.42 -7.66 -0.81
N VAL A 145 9.65 -7.69 -1.35
CA VAL A 145 9.91 -7.82 -2.80
C VAL A 145 9.29 -9.09 -3.37
N ALA A 146 9.30 -10.20 -2.61
CA ALA A 146 8.70 -11.46 -3.04
C ALA A 146 7.19 -11.36 -3.28
N THR A 147 6.50 -10.39 -2.64
CA THR A 147 5.07 -10.15 -2.87
C THR A 147 4.77 -9.22 -4.03
N TRP A 148 5.78 -8.50 -4.54
CA TRP A 148 5.60 -7.52 -5.61
C TRP A 148 5.59 -8.23 -6.96
N LYS A 149 4.63 -7.87 -7.82
CA LYS A 149 4.51 -8.47 -9.14
C LYS A 149 4.77 -7.44 -10.23
N ASP A 150 5.44 -7.91 -11.28
CA ASP A 150 5.52 -7.19 -12.54
C ASP A 150 4.11 -7.00 -13.11
N GLY A 151 3.85 -5.82 -13.65
CA GLY A 151 2.54 -5.52 -14.22
C GLY A 151 2.19 -4.05 -14.26
N MET A 152 0.90 -3.77 -14.29
CA MET A 152 0.37 -2.41 -14.36
C MET A 152 0.30 -1.80 -12.96
N TRP A 153 1.03 -0.71 -12.75
CA TRP A 153 1.01 0.04 -11.50
C TRP A 153 0.51 1.45 -11.75
N ARG A 154 -0.20 2.02 -10.80
CA ARG A 154 -0.62 3.42 -10.79
C ARG A 154 0.38 4.21 -9.96
N TRP A 155 0.86 5.31 -10.52
CA TRP A 155 1.80 6.19 -9.84
C TRP A 155 1.14 7.52 -9.50
N ARG A 156 1.45 8.03 -8.31
CA ARG A 156 0.94 9.31 -7.83
C ARG A 156 2.10 10.18 -7.36
N ASN A 157 1.98 11.48 -7.63
CA ASN A 157 2.96 12.47 -7.19
C ASN A 157 2.74 12.92 -5.74
N GLN A 158 1.55 12.70 -5.20
CA GLN A 158 1.17 13.15 -3.87
C GLN A 158 0.34 12.09 -3.17
N LEU A 159 0.52 12.03 -1.86
CA LEU A 159 -0.29 11.24 -0.95
C LEU A 159 -0.95 12.21 0.04
N PRO A 160 -2.25 12.06 0.36
CA PRO A 160 -2.86 12.90 1.37
C PRO A 160 -2.14 12.73 2.71
N SER A 161 -1.91 13.85 3.41
CA SER A 161 -1.10 13.89 4.64
C SER A 161 -1.56 12.91 5.73
N ALA A 162 -2.86 12.67 5.84
CA ALA A 162 -3.42 11.71 6.78
C ALA A 162 -2.93 10.27 6.55
N TYR A 163 -2.76 9.86 5.28
CA TYR A 163 -2.23 8.53 4.95
C TYR A 163 -0.72 8.49 5.15
N GLN A 164 -0.02 9.56 4.80
CA GLN A 164 1.43 9.64 5.00
C GLN A 164 1.81 9.44 6.47
N GLN A 165 1.15 10.15 7.39
CA GLN A 165 1.38 9.99 8.83
C GLN A 165 1.12 8.56 9.32
N ASN A 166 0.09 7.90 8.79
CA ASN A 166 -0.23 6.52 9.15
C ASN A 166 0.85 5.54 8.65
N PHE A 167 1.33 5.71 7.43
CA PHE A 167 2.41 4.87 6.89
C PHE A 167 3.72 5.10 7.64
N ASP A 168 4.09 6.35 7.91
CA ASP A 168 5.29 6.67 8.68
C ASP A 168 5.25 6.06 10.09
N LYS A 169 4.08 6.13 10.75
CA LYS A 169 3.85 5.49 12.04
C LYS A 169 3.98 3.96 11.96
N GLN A 170 3.43 3.35 10.93
CA GLN A 170 3.53 1.91 10.72
C GLN A 170 4.98 1.49 10.46
N LEU A 171 5.73 2.22 9.64
CA LEU A 171 7.15 1.97 9.37
C LEU A 171 8.00 2.12 10.64
N LEU A 172 7.73 3.13 11.47
CA LEU A 172 8.42 3.31 12.74
C LEU A 172 8.13 2.18 13.74
N LEU A 173 6.86 1.78 13.88
CA LEU A 173 6.47 0.63 14.70
C LEU A 173 7.16 -0.64 14.21
N LEU A 174 7.19 -0.82 12.90
CA LEU A 174 7.78 -1.97 12.26
C LEU A 174 9.29 -2.06 12.53
N GLY A 175 10.02 -0.94 12.41
CA GLY A 175 11.43 -0.86 12.78
C GLY A 175 11.67 -1.17 14.26
N ALA A 176 10.86 -0.59 15.16
CA ALA A 176 10.97 -0.88 16.59
C ALA A 176 10.72 -2.36 16.92
N THR A 177 9.81 -3.03 16.22
CA THR A 177 9.57 -4.47 16.40
C THR A 177 10.73 -5.32 15.90
N GLU A 178 11.43 -4.91 14.83
CA GLU A 178 12.62 -5.60 14.33
C GLU A 178 13.79 -5.47 15.29
N ASP A 179 14.03 -4.28 15.82
CA ASP A 179 15.07 -4.05 16.80
C ASP A 179 14.82 -4.90 18.05
N ALA A 180 13.58 -4.89 18.57
CA ALA A 180 13.20 -5.74 19.69
C ALA A 180 13.33 -7.25 19.40
N LEU A 181 13.04 -7.68 18.16
CA LEU A 181 13.23 -9.06 17.75
C LEU A 181 14.71 -9.43 17.71
N ASN A 182 15.57 -8.55 17.20
CA ASN A 182 17.01 -8.74 17.16
C ASN A 182 17.61 -8.83 18.57
N ASP A 183 17.23 -7.93 19.47
CA ASP A 183 17.67 -7.94 20.88
C ASP A 183 17.25 -9.24 21.58
N ARG A 184 16.03 -9.71 21.34
CA ARG A 184 15.56 -11.01 21.87
C ARG A 184 16.38 -12.17 21.33
N ARG A 185 16.70 -12.19 20.03
CA ARG A 185 17.55 -13.23 19.43
C ARG A 185 18.93 -13.26 20.06
N GLN A 186 19.54 -12.09 20.28
CA GLN A 186 20.84 -11.99 20.96
C GLN A 186 20.76 -12.46 22.41
N SER A 187 19.71 -12.07 23.14
CA SER A 187 19.49 -12.52 24.52
C SER A 187 19.33 -14.05 24.59
N VAL A 188 18.63 -14.66 23.64
CA VAL A 188 18.48 -16.13 23.57
C VAL A 188 19.81 -16.81 23.30
N ASP A 189 20.64 -16.27 22.40
CA ASP A 189 21.98 -16.81 22.12
C ASP A 189 22.87 -16.78 23.38
N VAL A 190 22.88 -15.65 24.09
CA VAL A 190 23.62 -15.51 25.35
C VAL A 190 23.13 -16.50 26.40
N GLN A 191 21.81 -16.63 26.59
CA GLN A 191 21.24 -17.57 27.55
C GLN A 191 21.58 -19.03 27.20
N THR A 192 21.56 -19.37 25.91
CA THR A 192 21.90 -20.72 25.43
C THR A 192 23.36 -21.04 25.72
N ARG A 193 24.26 -20.07 25.51
CA ARG A 193 25.68 -20.20 25.85
C ARG A 193 25.91 -20.36 27.36
N LEU A 194 25.26 -19.54 28.18
CA LEU A 194 25.34 -19.62 29.64
C LEU A 194 24.79 -20.95 30.17
N LEU A 195 23.70 -21.44 29.57
CA LEU A 195 23.10 -22.73 29.93
C LEU A 195 24.06 -23.88 29.61
N ALA A 196 24.69 -23.86 28.43
CA ALA A 196 25.69 -24.86 28.07
C ALA A 196 26.89 -24.86 29.05
N GLN A 197 27.42 -23.67 29.38
CA GLN A 197 28.50 -23.53 30.36
C GLN A 197 28.08 -23.99 31.77
N SER A 198 26.86 -23.67 32.20
CA SER A 198 26.35 -24.08 33.51
C SER A 198 26.16 -25.59 33.59
N GLN A 199 25.69 -26.22 32.51
CA GLN A 199 25.59 -27.68 32.41
C GLN A 199 26.95 -28.36 32.45
N GLU A 200 27.96 -27.78 31.81
CA GLU A 200 29.34 -28.27 31.86
C GLU A 200 29.91 -28.18 33.29
N GLN A 201 29.73 -27.04 33.97
CA GLN A 201 30.16 -26.87 35.35
C GLN A 201 29.43 -27.81 36.32
N LEU A 202 28.13 -28.01 36.12
CA LEU A 202 27.35 -28.94 36.93
C LEU A 202 27.87 -30.37 36.76
N LYS A 203 28.11 -30.82 35.53
CA LYS A 203 28.71 -32.13 35.26
C LYS A 203 30.10 -32.28 35.90
N LEU A 204 30.90 -31.21 35.87
CA LEU A 204 32.23 -31.23 36.49
C LEU A 204 32.12 -31.37 38.02
N ARG A 205 31.21 -30.63 38.68
CA ARG A 205 30.98 -30.77 40.12
C ARG A 205 30.38 -32.12 40.51
N GLU A 206 29.46 -32.65 39.70
CA GLU A 206 28.94 -34.01 39.90
C GLU A 206 30.07 -35.04 39.80
N ALA A 207 30.96 -34.89 38.83
CA ALA A 207 32.14 -35.73 38.68
C ALA A 207 33.11 -35.59 39.88
N GLU A 208 33.37 -34.37 40.38
CA GLU A 208 34.17 -34.15 41.59
C GLU A 208 33.59 -34.83 42.83
N LEU A 209 32.26 -34.88 42.95
CA LEU A 209 31.60 -35.50 44.11
C LEU A 209 31.58 -37.03 44.03
N VAL A 210 31.11 -37.58 42.90
CA VAL A 210 30.75 -39.01 42.77
C VAL A 210 31.77 -39.81 41.96
N GLY A 211 32.72 -39.12 41.32
CA GLY A 211 33.60 -39.70 40.31
C GLY A 211 33.00 -39.59 38.92
N GLY A 212 33.84 -39.45 37.90
CA GLY A 212 33.39 -39.30 36.52
C GLY A 212 34.53 -39.24 35.52
N GLU A 213 34.19 -39.36 34.23
CA GLU A 213 35.18 -39.35 33.14
C GLU A 213 35.89 -38.00 32.98
N GLN A 214 35.32 -36.92 33.54
CA GLN A 214 35.88 -35.57 33.48
C GLN A 214 37.05 -35.34 34.48
N LEU A 215 37.27 -36.23 35.45
CA LEU A 215 38.36 -36.11 36.43
C LEU A 215 39.70 -36.63 35.88
N SER A 216 40.80 -36.14 36.46
CA SER A 216 42.14 -36.61 36.11
C SER A 216 42.32 -38.07 36.54
N LYS A 217 42.71 -38.94 35.59
CA LYS A 217 43.00 -40.35 35.87
C LYS A 217 44.46 -40.62 36.23
N ASP A 218 45.24 -39.56 36.47
CA ASP A 218 46.64 -39.70 36.84
C ASP A 218 46.76 -40.37 38.22
N ALA A 219 47.64 -41.38 38.31
CA ALA A 219 47.89 -42.09 39.56
C ALA A 219 48.68 -41.24 40.57
N ALA A 220 49.31 -40.15 40.13
CA ALA A 220 50.03 -39.20 40.97
C ALA A 220 49.09 -38.25 41.74
N VAL A 221 47.80 -38.24 41.43
CA VAL A 221 46.79 -37.39 42.06
C VAL A 221 46.04 -38.20 43.12
N ASP A 222 45.73 -37.56 44.25
CA ASP A 222 45.02 -38.19 45.37
C ASP A 222 43.65 -38.75 44.94
N VAL A 223 43.21 -39.81 45.63
CA VAL A 223 42.02 -40.60 45.24
C VAL A 223 40.75 -39.75 45.17
N GLU A 224 40.62 -38.74 46.03
CA GLU A 224 39.49 -37.80 46.04
C GLU A 224 39.34 -36.99 44.74
N PHE A 225 40.44 -36.68 44.04
CA PHE A 225 40.41 -35.95 42.78
C PHE A 225 40.41 -36.87 41.55
N ARG A 226 40.57 -38.19 41.75
CA ARG A 226 40.58 -39.20 40.68
C ARG A 226 39.26 -39.97 40.60
N GLU A 227 38.77 -40.41 41.74
CA GLU A 227 37.58 -41.27 41.88
C GLU A 227 36.39 -40.52 42.49
N GLY A 228 36.58 -39.26 42.86
CA GLY A 228 35.58 -38.41 43.49
C GLY A 228 35.69 -38.39 45.01
N LEU A 229 35.15 -37.33 45.61
CA LEU A 229 35.23 -37.09 47.05
C LEU A 229 34.58 -38.21 47.87
N VAL A 230 33.49 -38.82 47.39
CA VAL A 230 32.82 -39.92 48.10
C VAL A 230 33.76 -41.12 48.24
N ALA A 231 34.43 -41.53 47.16
CA ALA A 231 35.39 -42.64 47.20
C ALA A 231 36.62 -42.32 48.08
N GLY A 232 37.10 -41.06 48.03
CA GLY A 232 38.15 -40.58 48.92
C GLY A 232 37.78 -40.70 50.40
N VAL A 233 36.57 -40.28 50.77
CA VAL A 233 36.06 -40.40 52.15
C VAL A 233 35.95 -41.86 52.57
N GLU A 234 35.40 -42.74 51.73
CA GLU A 234 35.32 -44.18 52.02
C GLU A 234 36.71 -44.79 52.30
N GLN A 235 37.72 -44.43 51.52
CA GLN A 235 39.09 -44.91 51.72
C GLN A 235 39.70 -44.41 53.04
N VAL A 236 39.46 -43.15 53.40
CA VAL A 236 39.92 -42.57 54.67
C VAL A 236 39.22 -43.25 55.84
N GLU A 237 37.92 -43.53 55.75
CA GLU A 237 37.17 -44.26 56.77
C GLU A 237 37.66 -45.70 56.93
N GLU A 238 37.93 -46.41 55.83
CA GLU A 238 38.49 -47.76 55.85
C GLU A 238 39.87 -47.76 56.53
N THR A 239 40.72 -46.80 56.19
CA THR A 239 42.04 -46.62 56.82
C THR A 239 41.91 -46.33 58.32
N ARG A 240 40.96 -45.47 58.71
CA ARG A 240 40.65 -45.18 60.11
C ARG A 240 40.20 -46.44 60.85
N ASN A 241 39.31 -47.24 60.27
CA ASN A 241 38.81 -48.49 60.87
C ASN A 241 39.95 -49.49 61.08
N GLN A 242 40.86 -49.63 60.12
CA GLN A 242 42.04 -50.49 60.26
C GLN A 242 42.98 -50.01 61.37
N VAL A 243 43.21 -48.70 61.49
CA VAL A 243 44.03 -48.11 62.56
C VAL A 243 43.38 -48.34 63.92
N LEU A 244 42.06 -48.11 64.05
CA LEU A 244 41.32 -48.36 65.29
C LEU A 244 41.43 -49.84 65.71
N THR A 245 41.25 -50.75 64.77
CA THR A 245 41.37 -52.20 65.02
C THR A 245 42.77 -52.58 65.50
N LYS A 246 43.83 -51.99 64.90
CA LYS A 246 45.22 -52.20 65.34
C LYS A 246 45.48 -51.65 66.74
N VAL A 247 44.92 -50.49 67.08
CA VAL A 247 45.06 -49.89 68.42
C VAL A 247 44.33 -50.74 69.46
N ASP A 248 43.13 -51.24 69.17
CA ASP A 248 42.39 -52.13 70.07
C ASP A 248 43.12 -53.46 70.28
N GLY A 249 43.78 -54.02 69.26
CA GLY A 249 44.61 -55.22 69.43
C GLY A 249 45.91 -55.01 70.22
N LEU A 250 46.34 -53.75 70.42
CA LEU A 250 47.50 -53.40 71.24
C LEU A 250 47.12 -53.10 72.70
N ARG A 251 45.82 -52.98 73.02
CA ARG A 251 45.29 -52.81 74.37
C ARG A 251 44.93 -54.16 74.99
#